data_AF-A0A8S1BIJ4-F1
#
_entry.id   AF-A0A8S1BIJ4-F1
#
_cell.length_a   1.000
_cell.length_b   1.000
_cell.length_c   1.000
_cell.angle_alpha   90.00
_cell.angle_beta   90.00
_cell.angle_gamma   90.00
#
_symmetry.space_group_name_H-M   'P 1'
#
loop_
_entity.id
_entity.type
_entity.pdbx_description
1 polymer ?
#
loop_
_entity_poly.entity_id
_entity_poly.type
_entity_poly.pdbx_seq_one_letter_code
_entity_poly.pdbx_strand_id
1 'polypeptide(L)'
;MPRSSRPRVQLSEEEKKARRREQKKMSMRRARAKLGAVALEERRRKDRERYHQKKQDGLIRTIKDFTPRQQRQMRKMWREKSRLKREKEKIRKRTEEMLNENTPPSSPCSASSRVALDAHSSPSSVPSPTLSHRTASASTVSGLRLPLSPLMCTPSPNRSDNATPKPFTPRKRFFLENFED
;
A
#
# COMPACT_ATOMS: atom_id res chain seq x y z
N MET A 1 -15.36 26.11 47.05
CA MET A 1 -16.39 25.95 45.99
C MET A 1 -16.24 24.59 45.33
N PRO A 2 -17.22 23.68 45.42
CA PRO A 2 -17.15 22.39 44.73
C PRO A 2 -17.33 22.60 43.22
N ARG A 3 -16.42 22.04 42.40
CA ARG A 3 -16.56 22.03 40.94
C ARG A 3 -17.66 21.04 40.57
N SER A 4 -18.78 21.53 40.04
CA SER A 4 -19.84 20.69 39.47
C SER A 4 -19.23 19.74 38.43
N SER A 5 -19.31 18.43 38.68
CA SER A 5 -18.85 17.42 37.72
C SER A 5 -19.76 17.47 36.49
N ARG A 6 -19.17 17.68 35.31
CA ARG A 6 -19.93 17.63 34.06
C ARG A 6 -20.45 16.21 33.84
N PRO A 7 -21.70 16.02 33.38
CA PRO A 7 -22.22 14.70 33.06
C PRO A 7 -21.36 14.04 31.98
N ARG A 8 -20.99 12.78 32.21
CA ARG A 8 -20.13 12.00 31.31
C ARG A 8 -20.93 11.54 30.10
N VAL A 9 -20.78 12.23 28.97
CA VAL A 9 -21.38 11.83 27.69
C VAL A 9 -20.83 10.45 27.29
N GLN A 10 -21.69 9.44 27.23
CA GLN A 10 -21.34 8.11 26.75
C GLN A 10 -21.29 8.12 25.22
N LEU A 11 -20.11 8.39 24.65
CA LEU A 11 -19.85 8.27 23.21
C LEU A 11 -19.80 6.79 22.80
N SER A 12 -20.20 6.49 21.57
CA SER A 12 -20.05 5.14 21.00
C SER A 12 -18.57 4.78 20.82
N GLU A 13 -18.24 3.48 20.76
CA GLU A 13 -16.86 3.03 20.56
C GLU A 13 -16.27 3.51 19.21
N GLU A 14 -17.12 3.63 18.18
CA GLU A 14 -16.72 4.17 16.88
C GLU A 14 -16.39 5.66 16.95
N GLU A 15 -17.19 6.46 17.65
CA GLU A 15 -16.96 7.90 17.86
C GLU A 15 -15.72 8.16 18.71
N LYS A 16 -15.49 7.37 19.77
CA LYS A 16 -14.26 7.46 20.57
C LYS A 16 -13.03 7.19 19.71
N LYS A 17 -13.10 6.20 18.83
CA LYS A 17 -12.01 5.84 17.90
C LYS A 17 -11.79 6.93 16.85
N ALA A 18 -12.85 7.51 16.31
CA ALA A 18 -12.79 8.64 15.39
C ALA A 18 -12.13 9.87 16.06
N ARG A 19 -12.59 10.24 17.26
CA ARG A 19 -12.03 11.35 18.04
C ARG A 19 -10.55 11.16 18.35
N ARG A 20 -10.12 9.94 18.73
CA ARG A 20 -8.70 9.62 18.94
C ARG A 20 -7.87 9.79 17.66
N ARG A 21 -8.39 9.35 16.50
CA ARG A 21 -7.73 9.51 15.20
C ARG A 21 -7.58 10.98 14.83
N GLU A 22 -8.62 11.78 15.03
CA GLU A 22 -8.61 13.21 14.75
C GLU A 22 -7.66 13.98 15.67
N GLN A 23 -7.69 13.67 16.97
CA GLN A 23 -6.77 14.26 17.93
C GLN A 23 -5.31 13.92 17.57
N LYS A 24 -5.03 12.67 17.20
CA LYS A 24 -3.71 12.25 16.72
C LYS A 24 -3.32 12.98 15.44
N LYS A 25 -4.24 13.14 14.49
CA LYS A 25 -4.02 13.89 13.24
C LYS A 25 -3.66 15.35 13.52
N MET A 26 -4.40 16.02 14.41
CA MET A 26 -4.15 17.42 14.77
C MET A 26 -2.84 17.58 15.56
N SER A 27 -2.55 16.67 16.49
CA SER A 27 -1.28 16.64 17.22
C SER A 27 -0.09 16.48 16.26
N MET A 28 -0.17 15.53 15.33
CA MET A 28 0.87 15.33 14.31
C MET A 28 1.05 16.55 13.40
N ARG A 29 -0.03 17.24 13.01
CA ARG A 29 0.04 18.46 12.21
C ARG A 29 0.77 19.57 12.97
N ARG A 30 0.43 19.78 14.24
CA ARG A 30 1.12 20.76 15.12
C ARG A 30 2.60 20.42 15.30
N ALA A 31 2.92 19.15 15.53
CA ALA A 31 4.31 18.71 15.68
C ALA A 31 5.13 18.94 14.40
N ARG A 32 4.55 18.67 13.22
CA ARG A 32 5.21 18.93 11.93
C ARG A 32 5.40 20.43 11.67
N ALA A 33 4.41 21.26 12.01
CA ALA A 33 4.49 22.71 11.84
C ALA A 33 5.57 23.36 12.73
N LYS A 34 5.92 22.71 13.86
CA LYS A 34 6.98 23.16 14.76
C LYS A 34 8.39 22.78 14.31
N LEU A 35 8.55 21.91 13.32
CA LEU A 35 9.87 21.53 12.82
C LEU A 35 10.35 22.54 11.79
N GLY A 36 11.45 23.23 12.10
CA GLY A 36 12.16 24.08 11.15
C GLY A 36 12.85 23.28 10.04
N ALA A 37 13.29 23.95 8.99
CA ALA A 37 13.92 23.33 7.82
C ALA A 37 15.17 22.48 8.20
N VAL A 38 16.01 22.99 9.10
CA VAL A 38 17.22 22.31 9.58
C VAL A 38 16.89 20.99 10.31
N ALA A 39 15.91 21.02 11.22
CA ALA A 39 15.48 19.83 11.95
C ALA A 39 14.84 18.77 11.02
N LEU A 40 14.25 19.20 9.90
CA LEU A 40 13.69 18.30 8.88
C LEU A 40 14.82 17.62 8.08
N GLU A 41 15.88 18.33 7.75
CA GLU A 41 17.05 17.77 7.06
C GLU A 41 17.81 16.78 7.94
N GLU A 42 18.03 17.09 9.22
CA GLU A 42 18.63 16.14 10.17
C GLU A 42 17.81 14.86 10.29
N ARG A 43 16.47 14.98 10.30
CA ARG A 43 15.59 13.82 10.32
C ARG A 43 15.73 12.99 9.06
N ARG A 44 15.76 13.62 7.87
CA ARG A 44 15.97 12.92 6.60
C ARG A 44 17.34 12.22 6.58
N ARG A 45 18.37 12.84 7.12
CA ARG A 45 19.71 12.24 7.27
C ARG A 45 19.66 11.00 8.15
N LYS A 46 19.10 11.09 9.35
CA LYS A 46 18.93 9.95 10.29
C LYS A 46 18.11 8.82 9.67
N ASP A 47 17.08 9.13 8.88
CA ASP A 47 16.28 8.13 8.18
C ASP A 47 17.08 7.41 7.08
N ARG A 48 17.95 8.12 6.34
CA ARG A 48 18.88 7.51 5.37
C ARG A 48 19.88 6.60 6.08
N GLU A 49 20.50 7.06 7.15
CA GLU A 49 21.45 6.29 7.95
C GLU A 49 20.82 5.01 8.50
N ARG A 50 19.61 5.11 9.06
CA ARG A 50 18.84 3.96 9.54
C ARG A 50 18.51 2.97 8.42
N TYR A 51 18.18 3.46 7.23
CA TYR A 51 17.94 2.60 6.07
C TYR A 51 19.21 1.85 5.66
N HIS A 52 20.36 2.53 5.64
CA HIS A 52 21.65 1.90 5.34
C HIS A 52 22.01 0.83 6.37
N GLN A 53 21.85 1.12 7.67
CA GLN A 53 22.08 0.15 8.74
C GLN A 53 21.19 -1.09 8.57
N LYS A 54 19.87 -0.91 8.42
CA LYS A 54 18.94 -2.03 8.22
C LYS A 54 19.22 -2.85 6.96
N LYS A 55 19.79 -2.22 5.93
CA LYS A 55 20.21 -2.89 4.70
C LYS A 55 21.49 -3.70 4.94
N GLN A 56 22.45 -3.17 5.68
CA GLN A 56 23.66 -3.89 6.10
C GLN A 56 23.33 -5.08 7.01
N ASP A 57 22.42 -4.90 7.97
CA ASP A 57 21.97 -5.95 8.90
C ASP A 57 21.12 -7.04 8.20
N GLY A 58 20.79 -6.87 6.92
CA GLY A 58 19.97 -7.82 6.15
C GLY A 58 18.49 -7.83 6.56
N LEU A 59 18.02 -6.87 7.35
CA LEU A 59 16.60 -6.70 7.66
C LEU A 59 15.79 -6.22 6.45
N ILE A 60 16.42 -5.45 5.56
CA ILE A 60 15.83 -5.02 4.29
C ILE A 60 16.48 -5.82 3.15
N ARG A 61 15.75 -6.83 2.66
CA ARG A 61 16.19 -7.69 1.55
C ARG A 61 15.46 -7.35 0.26
N THR A 62 16.22 -7.32 -0.82
CA THR A 62 15.69 -7.19 -2.18
C THR A 62 15.27 -8.57 -2.70
N ILE A 63 14.36 -8.63 -3.68
CA ILE A 63 13.93 -9.92 -4.28
C ILE A 63 15.10 -10.77 -4.77
N LYS A 64 16.17 -10.12 -5.27
CA LYS A 64 17.38 -10.79 -5.77
C LYS A 64 18.11 -11.59 -4.70
N ASP A 65 18.01 -11.15 -3.44
CA ASP A 65 18.72 -11.75 -2.30
C ASP A 65 18.01 -13.00 -1.76
N PHE A 66 16.84 -13.35 -2.32
CA PHE A 66 16.08 -14.55 -1.96
C PHE A 66 16.35 -15.70 -2.92
N THR A 67 16.16 -16.93 -2.42
CA THR A 67 16.24 -18.14 -3.27
C THR A 67 15.16 -18.13 -4.36
N PRO A 68 15.36 -18.78 -5.51
CA PRO A 68 14.37 -18.79 -6.60
C PRO A 68 12.96 -19.24 -6.16
N ARG A 69 12.89 -20.20 -5.23
CA ARG A 69 11.63 -20.67 -4.64
C ARG A 69 10.92 -19.59 -3.84
N GLN A 70 11.65 -18.87 -2.98
CA GLN A 70 11.11 -17.73 -2.22
C GLN A 70 10.70 -16.58 -3.13
N GLN A 71 11.49 -16.27 -4.17
CA GLN A 71 11.12 -15.29 -5.18
C GLN A 71 9.79 -15.63 -5.86
N ARG A 72 9.59 -16.91 -6.22
CA ARG A 72 8.32 -17.39 -6.80
C ARG A 72 7.15 -17.21 -5.85
N GLN A 73 7.33 -17.51 -4.56
CA GLN A 73 6.31 -17.30 -3.53
C GLN A 73 5.97 -15.81 -3.36
N MET A 74 6.97 -14.93 -3.29
CA MET A 74 6.75 -13.48 -3.22
C MET A 74 5.99 -12.96 -4.44
N ARG A 75 6.37 -13.37 -5.65
CA ARG A 75 5.66 -13.01 -6.89
C ARG A 75 4.23 -13.55 -6.91
N LYS A 76 3.98 -14.73 -6.33
CA LYS A 76 2.61 -15.27 -6.17
C LYS A 76 1.79 -14.35 -5.24
N MET A 77 2.31 -14.02 -4.07
CA MET A 77 1.65 -13.09 -3.14
C MET A 77 1.40 -11.71 -3.76
N TRP A 78 2.34 -11.18 -4.55
CA TRP A 78 2.16 -9.90 -5.24
C TRP A 78 1.02 -9.93 -6.25
N ARG A 79 0.94 -10.99 -7.06
CA ARG A 79 -0.17 -11.17 -8.01
C ARG A 79 -1.51 -11.25 -7.28
N GLU A 80 -1.57 -11.98 -6.19
CA GLU A 80 -2.77 -12.16 -5.37
C GLU A 80 -3.20 -10.84 -4.71
N LYS A 81 -2.29 -10.12 -4.05
CA LYS A 81 -2.57 -8.78 -3.49
C LYS A 81 -3.02 -7.79 -4.55
N SER A 82 -2.39 -7.82 -5.73
CA SER A 82 -2.76 -6.94 -6.85
C SER A 82 -4.15 -7.26 -7.40
N ARG A 83 -4.51 -8.55 -7.51
CA ARG A 83 -5.86 -8.99 -7.85
C ARG A 83 -6.88 -8.51 -6.83
N LEU A 84 -6.64 -8.76 -5.54
CA LEU A 84 -7.53 -8.38 -4.44
C LEU A 84 -7.75 -6.86 -4.40
N LYS A 85 -6.70 -6.07 -4.63
CA LYS A 85 -6.82 -4.60 -4.72
C LYS A 85 -7.77 -4.19 -5.85
N ARG A 86 -7.62 -4.74 -7.05
CA ARG A 86 -8.50 -4.42 -8.19
C ARG A 86 -9.95 -4.83 -7.93
N GLU A 87 -10.15 -5.99 -7.34
CA GLU A 87 -11.47 -6.49 -6.97
C GLU A 87 -12.14 -5.59 -5.94
N LYS A 88 -11.41 -5.20 -4.89
CA LYS A 88 -11.89 -4.23 -3.90
C LYS A 88 -12.25 -2.90 -4.54
N GLU A 89 -11.47 -2.42 -5.51
CA GLU A 89 -11.77 -1.19 -6.23
C GLU A 89 -13.03 -1.32 -7.10
N LYS A 90 -13.25 -2.47 -7.76
CA LYS A 90 -14.47 -2.75 -8.51
C LYS A 90 -15.70 -2.75 -7.61
N ILE A 91 -15.62 -3.44 -6.47
CA ILE A 91 -16.71 -3.48 -5.48
C ILE A 91 -17.00 -2.06 -5.00
N ARG A 92 -15.96 -1.29 -4.66
CA ARG A 92 -16.11 0.11 -4.22
C ARG A 92 -16.82 0.98 -5.27
N LYS A 93 -16.40 0.90 -6.54
CA LYS A 93 -17.04 1.66 -7.63
C LYS A 93 -18.51 1.27 -7.79
N ARG A 94 -18.80 -0.03 -7.82
CA ARG A 94 -20.18 -0.53 -7.90
C ARG A 94 -21.04 -0.05 -6.73
N THR A 95 -20.49 -0.04 -5.51
CA THR A 95 -21.22 0.48 -4.34
C THR A 95 -21.45 1.99 -4.43
N GLU A 96 -20.46 2.75 -4.92
CA GLU A 96 -20.60 4.21 -5.12
C GLU A 96 -21.65 4.52 -6.21
N GLU A 97 -21.66 3.76 -7.31
CA GLU A 97 -22.66 3.83 -8.38
C GLU A 97 -24.07 3.56 -7.85
N MET A 98 -24.26 2.45 -7.13
CA MET A 98 -25.56 2.13 -6.52
C MET A 98 -26.02 3.21 -5.53
N LEU A 99 -25.12 3.77 -4.72
CA LEU A 99 -25.46 4.86 -3.80
C LEU A 99 -25.87 6.12 -4.56
N ASN A 100 -25.17 6.47 -5.64
CA ASN A 100 -25.50 7.64 -6.46
C ASN A 100 -26.85 7.47 -7.17
N GLU A 101 -27.16 6.28 -7.67
CA GLU A 101 -28.46 5.98 -8.31
C GLU A 101 -29.63 6.08 -7.32
N ASN A 102 -29.42 5.66 -6.06
CA ASN A 102 -30.45 5.66 -5.03
C ASN A 102 -30.49 6.95 -4.18
N THR A 103 -29.55 7.87 -4.39
CA THR A 103 -29.56 9.18 -3.73
C THR A 103 -30.24 10.16 -4.68
N PRO A 104 -31.40 10.75 -4.32
CA PRO A 104 -32.03 11.74 -5.16
C PRO A 104 -31.05 12.90 -5.42
N PRO A 105 -31.06 13.51 -6.62
CA PRO A 105 -30.24 14.67 -6.89
C PRO A 105 -30.54 15.70 -5.80
N SER A 106 -29.49 16.16 -5.10
CA SER A 106 -29.64 17.16 -4.06
C SER A 106 -30.41 18.32 -4.68
N SER A 107 -31.59 18.62 -4.11
CA SER A 107 -32.46 19.70 -4.58
C SER A 107 -31.60 20.95 -4.79
N PRO A 108 -31.77 21.72 -5.87
CA PRO A 108 -31.03 22.96 -6.04
C PRO A 108 -31.28 23.81 -4.81
N CYS A 109 -30.28 23.87 -3.93
CA CYS A 109 -30.29 24.77 -2.79
C CYS A 109 -30.36 26.15 -3.43
N SER A 110 -31.53 26.78 -3.32
CA SER A 110 -31.78 28.11 -3.86
C SER A 110 -30.68 28.99 -3.29
N ALA A 111 -29.72 29.34 -4.15
CA ALA A 111 -28.64 30.23 -3.81
C ALA A 111 -29.28 31.60 -3.61
N SER A 112 -29.70 31.85 -2.37
CA SER A 112 -30.09 33.19 -1.93
C SER A 112 -28.83 34.04 -1.95
N SER A 113 -28.64 34.69 -3.10
CA SER A 113 -28.06 36.01 -3.28
C SER A 113 -27.09 36.48 -2.19
N ARG A 114 -25.80 36.32 -2.45
CA ARG A 114 -24.82 37.34 -2.07
C ARG A 114 -24.06 37.78 -3.30
N VAL A 115 -24.56 38.87 -3.88
CA VAL A 115 -23.83 39.72 -4.82
C VAL A 115 -22.88 40.59 -3.99
N ALA A 116 -21.58 40.50 -4.26
CA ALA A 116 -20.52 41.51 -4.05
C ALA A 116 -19.20 40.87 -4.50
N LEU A 117 -18.81 41.05 -5.77
CA LEU A 117 -17.82 42.04 -6.22
C LEU A 117 -16.48 41.93 -5.48
N ASP A 118 -15.49 41.35 -6.16
CA ASP A 118 -14.09 41.80 -6.27
C ASP A 118 -13.31 40.71 -7.05
N ALA A 119 -12.99 40.92 -8.33
CA ALA A 119 -11.85 41.70 -8.84
C ALA A 119 -10.52 40.91 -8.80
N HIS A 120 -10.04 40.60 -10.02
CA HIS A 120 -8.65 40.33 -10.41
C HIS A 120 -7.94 39.09 -9.83
N SER A 121 -7.74 38.07 -10.69
CA SER A 121 -6.39 37.60 -11.09
C SER A 121 -6.50 36.43 -12.06
N SER A 122 -6.18 36.70 -13.32
CA SER A 122 -5.96 35.70 -14.36
C SER A 122 -4.81 34.76 -13.98
N PRO A 123 -4.97 33.43 -13.96
CA PRO A 123 -3.83 32.54 -14.02
C PRO A 123 -3.38 32.41 -15.48
N SER A 124 -2.26 33.07 -15.78
CA SER A 124 -1.44 32.86 -16.96
C SER A 124 -1.24 31.37 -17.24
N SER A 125 -1.80 30.92 -18.35
CA SER A 125 -1.62 29.59 -18.93
C SER A 125 -0.19 29.43 -19.44
N VAL A 126 0.68 28.84 -18.61
CA VAL A 126 1.95 28.25 -19.08
C VAL A 126 1.67 26.81 -19.55
N PRO A 127 1.86 26.48 -20.84
CA PRO A 127 1.79 25.09 -21.28
C PRO A 127 3.05 24.33 -20.82
N SER A 128 2.86 23.37 -19.92
CA SER A 128 3.89 22.36 -19.61
C SER A 128 4.14 21.47 -20.85
N PRO A 129 5.40 21.19 -21.21
CA PRO A 129 5.70 20.26 -22.30
C PRO A 129 5.25 18.85 -21.92
N THR A 130 4.22 18.36 -22.62
CA THR A 130 3.82 16.95 -22.64
C THR A 130 4.93 16.15 -23.29
N LEU A 131 5.69 15.40 -22.47
CA LEU A 131 6.62 14.39 -22.95
C LEU A 131 5.80 13.20 -23.49
N SER A 132 5.40 13.30 -24.75
CA SER A 132 4.76 12.23 -25.51
C SER A 132 5.75 11.08 -25.73
N HIS A 133 5.78 10.13 -24.81
CA HIS A 133 6.37 8.82 -25.08
C HIS A 133 5.42 8.04 -25.99
N ARG A 134 5.61 8.27 -27.29
CA ARG A 134 4.97 7.53 -28.37
C ARG A 134 5.36 6.05 -28.24
N THR A 135 4.42 5.25 -27.73
CA THR A 135 4.44 3.79 -27.90
C THR A 135 3.96 3.48 -29.32
N ALA A 136 4.82 2.88 -30.14
CA ALA A 136 4.47 1.84 -31.13
C ALA A 136 5.62 1.66 -32.12
N SER A 137 6.39 0.59 -31.93
CA SER A 137 6.92 -0.19 -33.04
C SER A 137 6.45 -1.62 -32.81
N ALA A 138 5.27 -1.92 -33.36
CA ALA A 138 4.82 -3.28 -33.54
C ALA A 138 5.76 -3.97 -34.54
N SER A 139 6.72 -4.73 -34.02
CA SER A 139 7.50 -5.64 -34.85
C SER A 139 6.66 -6.89 -35.04
N THR A 140 5.95 -6.93 -36.16
CA THR A 140 5.36 -8.15 -36.72
C THR A 140 6.51 -9.09 -37.06
N VAL A 141 6.89 -9.99 -36.14
CA VAL A 141 7.72 -11.15 -36.49
C VAL A 141 6.76 -12.24 -36.94
N SER A 142 6.58 -12.26 -38.25
CA SER A 142 6.00 -13.38 -38.98
C SER A 142 6.83 -14.63 -38.72
N GLY A 143 6.13 -15.68 -38.28
CA GLY A 143 6.35 -17.08 -38.67
C GLY A 143 7.76 -17.63 -38.61
N LEU A 144 8.02 -18.49 -37.63
CA LEU A 144 8.63 -19.81 -37.86
C LEU A 144 8.02 -20.82 -36.88
N ARG A 145 7.04 -21.56 -37.39
CA ARG A 145 6.45 -22.74 -36.76
C ARG A 145 7.47 -23.87 -36.92
N LEU A 146 8.30 -24.10 -35.91
CA LEU A 146 9.17 -25.27 -35.88
C LEU A 146 8.33 -26.51 -35.50
N PRO A 147 8.50 -27.63 -36.21
CA PRO A 147 7.79 -28.86 -35.91
C PRO A 147 8.23 -29.44 -34.55
N LEU A 148 7.25 -29.82 -33.73
CA LEU A 148 7.46 -30.61 -32.54
C LEU A 148 8.08 -31.95 -32.94
N SER A 149 9.34 -32.17 -32.59
CA SER A 149 9.91 -33.51 -32.53
C SER A 149 9.46 -34.18 -31.23
N PRO A 150 8.88 -35.39 -31.27
CA PRO A 150 8.57 -36.15 -30.07
C PRO A 150 9.87 -36.62 -29.41
N LEU A 151 10.18 -36.06 -28.24
CA LEU A 151 11.25 -36.56 -27.38
C LEU A 151 10.83 -37.94 -26.85
N MET A 152 11.49 -38.97 -27.37
CA MET A 152 11.44 -40.33 -26.87
C MET A 152 11.84 -40.33 -25.39
N CYS A 153 10.90 -40.74 -24.54
CA CYS A 153 11.12 -40.90 -23.11
C CYS A 153 11.89 -42.20 -22.89
N THR A 154 13.18 -42.13 -22.58
CA THR A 154 13.94 -43.30 -22.12
C THR A 154 13.73 -43.45 -20.60
N PRO A 155 13.27 -44.61 -20.11
CA PRO A 155 13.25 -44.88 -18.68
C PRO A 155 14.67 -45.20 -18.19
N SER A 156 15.22 -44.33 -17.35
CA SER A 156 16.47 -44.59 -16.63
C SER A 156 16.21 -45.57 -15.48
N PRO A 157 17.01 -46.64 -15.33
CA PRO A 157 16.80 -47.63 -14.28
C PRO A 157 17.36 -47.15 -12.93
N ASN A 158 16.60 -47.48 -11.88
CA ASN A 158 16.99 -47.70 -10.49
C ASN A 158 18.17 -46.90 -9.91
N ARG A 159 17.83 -45.92 -9.05
CA ARG A 159 18.72 -45.46 -7.98
C ARG A 159 18.07 -45.71 -6.64
N SER A 160 18.39 -46.86 -6.07
CA SER A 160 18.17 -47.22 -4.68
C SER A 160 19.19 -46.49 -3.81
N ASP A 161 18.77 -45.38 -3.20
CA ASP A 161 19.52 -44.76 -2.11
C ASP A 161 18.66 -44.82 -0.85
N ASN A 162 19.03 -45.76 0.02
CA ASN A 162 18.63 -45.84 1.42
C ASN A 162 18.97 -44.51 2.11
N ALA A 163 17.98 -43.63 2.27
CA ALA A 163 18.10 -42.45 3.11
C ALA A 163 17.49 -42.75 4.48
N THR A 164 18.35 -43.03 5.46
CA THR A 164 18.02 -43.14 6.87
C THR A 164 17.24 -41.89 7.34
N PRO A 165 16.06 -42.04 7.96
CA PRO A 165 15.32 -40.91 8.50
C PRO A 165 16.09 -40.32 9.69
N LYS A 166 16.48 -39.05 9.59
CA LYS A 166 17.05 -38.30 10.72
C LYS A 166 16.00 -38.13 11.81
N PRO A 167 16.36 -38.29 13.10
CA PRO A 167 15.41 -38.11 14.19
C PRO A 167 14.89 -36.68 14.24
N PHE A 168 13.56 -36.58 14.38
CA PHE A 168 12.82 -35.35 14.51
C PHE A 168 13.21 -34.65 15.81
N THR A 169 13.93 -33.53 15.74
CA THR A 169 14.16 -32.67 16.91
C THR A 169 12.97 -31.71 17.05
N PRO A 170 12.29 -31.68 18.21
CA PRO A 170 11.19 -30.76 18.44
C PRO A 170 11.73 -29.34 18.47
N ARG A 171 11.30 -28.54 17.48
CA ARG A 171 11.59 -27.11 17.38
C ARG A 171 10.98 -26.42 18.61
N LYS A 172 11.83 -25.92 19.52
CA LYS A 172 11.41 -25.09 20.66
C LYS A 172 10.50 -23.97 20.12
N ARG A 173 9.22 -24.00 20.52
CA ARG A 173 8.28 -22.90 20.32
C ARG A 173 8.80 -21.74 21.15
N PHE A 174 9.39 -20.74 20.50
CA PHE A 174 9.54 -19.43 21.12
C PHE A 174 8.14 -18.84 21.25
N PHE A 175 7.59 -18.95 22.45
CA PHE A 175 6.44 -18.19 22.90
C PHE A 175 6.90 -16.73 22.91
N LEU A 176 6.45 -15.95 21.93
CA LEU A 176 6.49 -14.50 22.02
C LEU A 176 5.37 -14.10 22.97
N GLU A 177 5.77 -13.97 24.24
CA GLU A 177 5.04 -13.23 25.25
C GLU A 177 4.82 -11.81 24.71
N ASN A 178 3.55 -11.45 24.55
CA ASN A 178 3.16 -10.10 24.20
C ASN A 178 3.43 -9.21 25.43
N PHE A 179 4.39 -8.31 25.31
CA PHE A 179 4.53 -7.18 26.21
C PHE A 179 3.41 -6.19 25.88
N GLU A 180 2.49 -6.03 26.83
CA GLU A 180 1.59 -4.88 26.92
C GLU A 180 2.41 -3.64 27.33
N ASP A 181 2.18 -2.52 26.64
CA ASP A 181 2.13 -1.13 27.16
C ASP A 181 1.62 -0.18 26.06
#